data_AF-A0A3Q8XNI2-F1
#
_entry.id   AF-A0A3Q8XNI2-F1
#
_cell.length_a   1.000
_cell.length_b   1.000
_cell.length_c   1.000
_cell.angle_alpha   90.00
_cell.angle_beta   90.00
_cell.angle_gamma   90.00
#
_symmetry.space_group_name_H-M   'P 1'
#
loop_
_entity.id
_entity.type
_entity.pdbx_description
1 polymer ?
#
loop_
_entity_poly.entity_id
_entity_poly.type
_entity_poly.pdbx_seq_one_letter_code
_entity_poly.pdbx_strand_id
1 'polypeptide(L)' 'MTDILQDRLGPAGDRFYAELMAAQRALSNDEAQRFNARLILLMANTIGDGETLSALIREAARHKA' A
#
# COMPACT_ATOMS: atom_id res chain seq x y z
N MET A 1 -2.16 -12.80 15.44
CA MET A 1 -1.98 -12.68 13.98
C MET A 1 -3.13 -11.84 13.46
N THR A 2 -2.86 -10.61 13.06
CA THR A 2 -3.88 -9.69 12.52
C THR A 2 -4.42 -10.27 11.22
N ASP A 3 -5.73 -10.30 11.03
CA ASP A 3 -6.31 -10.62 9.72
C ASP A 3 -5.99 -9.46 8.76
N ILE A 4 -4.96 -9.68 7.93
CA ILE A 4 -4.43 -8.70 6.97
C ILE A 4 -5.42 -8.49 5.80
N LEU A 5 -6.38 -9.40 5.60
CA LEU A 5 -7.40 -9.30 4.56
C LEU A 5 -8.64 -8.50 4.98
N GLN A 6 -8.77 -8.20 6.27
CA GLN A 6 -9.91 -7.44 6.77
C GLN A 6 -9.83 -5.99 6.27
N ASP A 7 -10.88 -5.52 5.60
CA ASP A 7 -11.03 -4.09 5.31
C ASP A 7 -11.17 -3.31 6.62
N ARG A 8 -10.23 -2.39 6.85
CA ARG A 8 -10.18 -1.50 8.01
C ARG A 8 -10.47 -0.05 7.66
N LEU A 9 -10.55 0.27 6.37
CA LEU A 9 -10.76 1.63 5.90
C LEU A 9 -12.25 1.90 5.67
N GLY A 10 -13.02 0.90 5.23
CA GLY A 10 -14.44 1.07 4.92
C GLY A 10 -14.64 2.29 3.99
N PRO A 11 -15.55 3.22 4.30
CA PRO A 11 -15.76 4.43 3.49
C PRO A 11 -14.53 5.34 3.36
N ALA A 12 -13.57 5.26 4.29
CA ALA A 12 -12.32 6.03 4.18
C ALA A 12 -11.39 5.48 3.08
N GLY A 13 -11.62 4.25 2.61
CA GLY A 13 -10.84 3.63 1.54
C GLY A 13 -10.95 4.40 0.23
N ASP A 14 -12.16 4.82 -0.13
CA ASP A 14 -12.41 5.62 -1.33
C ASP A 14 -11.71 6.98 -1.27
N ARG A 15 -11.71 7.60 -0.09
CA ARG A 15 -11.01 8.88 0.13
C ARG A 15 -9.50 8.71 -0.02
N PHE A 16 -8.91 7.69 0.61
CA PHE A 16 -7.49 7.41 0.48
C PHE A 16 -7.11 7.13 -0.99
N TYR A 17 -7.92 6.34 -1.70
CA TYR A 17 -7.67 6.06 -3.11
C TYR A 17 -7.74 7.32 -3.98
N ALA A 18 -8.72 8.20 -3.74
CA ALA A 18 -8.82 9.48 -4.44
C ALA A 18 -7.61 10.37 -4.19
N GLU A 19 -7.14 10.48 -2.95
CA GLU A 19 -5.92 11.22 -2.57
C GLU A 19 -4.68 10.63 -3.25
N LEU A 20 -4.55 9.30 -3.28
CA LEU A 20 -3.45 8.58 -3.93
C LEU A 20 -3.41 8.85 -5.44
N MET A 21 -4.55 8.77 -6.11
CA MET A 21 -4.66 9.04 -7.55
C MET A 21 -4.38 10.50 -7.90
N ALA A 22 -4.87 11.43 -7.07
CA ALA A 22 -4.60 12.85 -7.25
C ALA A 22 -3.10 13.16 -7.15
N ALA A 23 -2.39 12.53 -6.21
CA ALA A 23 -0.96 12.72 -6.01
C ALA A 23 -0.09 12.24 -7.19
N GLN A 24 -0.59 11.31 -8.01
CA GLN A 24 0.14 10.72 -9.13
C GLN A 24 -0.30 11.25 -10.51
N ARG A 25 -1.38 12.05 -10.58
CA ARG A 25 -2.03 12.43 -11.85
C ARG A 25 -1.11 13.11 -12.87
N ALA A 26 -0.11 13.85 -12.41
CA ALA A 26 0.83 14.57 -13.27
C ALA A 26 2.16 13.82 -13.48
N LEU A 27 2.32 12.64 -12.90
CA LEU A 27 3.54 11.85 -12.97
C LEU A 27 3.53 10.95 -14.21
N SER A 28 4.69 10.78 -14.83
CA SER A 28 4.92 9.68 -15.77
C SER A 28 4.83 8.32 -15.07
N ASN A 29 4.71 7.25 -15.84
CA ASN A 29 4.65 5.88 -15.29
C ASN A 29 5.85 5.56 -14.37
N ASP A 30 7.06 5.94 -14.78
CA ASP A 30 8.28 5.70 -14.01
C ASP A 30 8.30 6.52 -12.71
N GLU A 31 7.79 7.75 -12.75
CA GLU A 31 7.67 8.60 -11.57
C GLU A 31 6.60 8.07 -10.61
N ALA A 32 5.47 7.59 -11.13
CA ALA A 32 4.42 6.95 -10.35
C ALA A 32 4.93 5.67 -9.66
N GLN A 33 5.75 4.86 -10.35
CA GLN A 33 6.40 3.69 -9.73
C GLN A 33 7.35 4.10 -8.60
N ARG A 34 8.19 5.13 -8.81
CA ARG A 34 9.07 5.67 -7.75
C ARG A 34 8.28 6.23 -6.58
N PHE A 35 7.18 6.94 -6.85
CA PHE A 35 6.26 7.45 -5.84
C PHE A 35 5.69 6.30 -5.00
N ASN A 36 5.16 5.26 -5.64
CA ASN A 36 4.58 4.10 -4.96
C ASN A 36 5.62 3.36 -4.10
N ALA A 37 6.83 3.15 -4.61
CA ALA A 37 7.91 2.55 -3.83
C ALA A 37 8.24 3.36 -2.58
N ARG A 38 8.30 4.69 -2.69
CA ARG A 38 8.55 5.58 -1.54
C ARG A 38 7.39 5.53 -0.54
N LEU A 39 6.15 5.53 -1.01
CA LEU A 39 4.97 5.42 -0.14
C LEU A 39 4.98 4.11 0.64
N ILE A 40 5.30 2.99 -0.01
CA ILE A 40 5.44 1.67 0.66
C ILE A 40 6.48 1.74 1.78
N LEU A 41 7.65 2.35 1.54
CA LEU A 41 8.69 2.50 2.58
C LEU A 41 8.23 3.36 3.76
N LEU A 42 7.50 4.46 3.50
CA LEU A 42 6.93 5.30 4.56
C LEU A 42 5.89 4.56 5.40
N MET A 43 5.01 3.78 4.75
CA MET A 43 4.05 2.92 5.44
C MET A 43 4.76 1.84 6.26
N ALA A 44 5.81 1.22 5.71
CA ALA A 44 6.58 0.21 6.41
C ALA A 44 7.26 0.75 7.67
N ASN A 45 7.85 1.95 7.58
CA ASN A 45 8.43 2.64 8.73
C ASN A 45 7.36 3.00 9.78
N THR A 46 6.16 3.37 9.35
CA THR A 46 5.03 3.66 10.24
C THR A 46 4.53 2.39 10.95
N ILE A 47 4.52 1.24 10.27
CA ILE A 47 4.10 -0.05 10.84
C ILE A 47 5.14 -0.57 11.85
N GLY A 48 6.44 -0.50 11.53
CA GLY A 48 7.53 -0.82 12.46
C GLY A 48 7.67 -2.30 12.87
N ASP A 49 6.90 -3.21 12.28
CA ASP A 49 6.88 -4.64 12.60
C ASP A 49 7.24 -5.50 11.39
N GLY A 50 8.44 -6.12 11.44
CA GLY A 50 8.96 -6.97 10.38
C GLY A 50 8.16 -8.24 10.10
N GLU A 51 7.48 -8.82 11.11
CA GLU A 51 6.65 -10.01 10.90
C GLU A 51 5.36 -9.64 10.16
N THR A 52 4.72 -8.54 10.55
CA THR A 52 3.56 -7.98 9.84
C THR A 52 3.91 -7.62 8.40
N LEU A 53 5.05 -6.95 8.17
CA LEU A 53 5.51 -6.61 6.81
C LEU A 53 5.78 -7.86 5.96
N SER A 54 6.40 -8.88 6.54
CA SER A 54 6.62 -10.15 5.85
C SER A 54 5.31 -10.85 5.49
N ALA A 55 4.31 -10.80 6.37
CA ALA A 55 2.99 -11.36 6.10
C ALA A 55 2.24 -10.59 5.00
N LEU A 56 2.33 -9.26 4.97
CA LEU A 56 1.80 -8.41 3.89
C LEU A 56 2.42 -8.77 2.53
N ILE A 57 3.74 -8.95 2.46
CA ILE A 57 4.44 -9.35 1.22
C ILE A 57 3.97 -10.73 0.75
N ARG A 58 3.90 -11.71 1.67
CA ARG A 58 3.41 -13.05 1.33
C ARG A 58 1.98 -13.01 0.82
N GLU A 59 1.11 -12.18 1.40
CA GLU A 59 -0.27 -12.02 0.94
C GLU A 59 -0.35 -11.38 -0.45
N ALA A 60 0.36 -10.26 -0.67
CA ALA A 60 0.42 -9.63 -1.98
C ALA A 60 0.95 -10.57 -3.09
N ALA A 61 1.84 -11.51 -2.73
CA ALA A 61 2.37 -12.50 -3.65
C ALA A 61 1.41 -13.66 -3.97
N ARG A 62 0.29 -13.83 -3.24
CA ARG A 62 -0.65 -14.94 -3.49
C ARG A 62 -1.41 -14.82 -4.80
N HIS A 63 -1.46 -13.62 -5.41
CA HIS A 63 -1.99 -13.43 -6.77
C HIS A 63 -0.87 -13.32 -7.81
N LYS A 64 -0.28 -14.48 -8.08
CA LYS A 64 0.37 -14.85 -9.35
C LYS A 64 -0.03 -16.29 -9.66
N ALA A 65 -1.27 -16.47 -10.09
CA ALA A 65 -1.79 -17.63 -10.83
C ALA A 65 -2.74 -17.10 -11.89
#